data_AF-A0A7Y6CG39-F1
#
_entry.id   AF-A0A7Y6CG39-F1
#
_cell.length_a   1.000
_cell.length_b   1.000
_cell.length_c   1.000
_cell.angle_alpha   90.00
_cell.angle_beta   90.00
_cell.angle_gamma   90.00
#
_symmetry.space_group_name_H-M   'P 1'
#
loop_
_entity.id
_entity.type
_entity.pdbx_description
1 polymer ?
#
loop_
_entity_poly.entity_id
_entity_poly.type
_entity_poly.pdbx_seq_one_letter_code
_entity_poly.pdbx_strand_id
1 'polypeptide(L)'
;PSDPYTAKTNSDVVVSQSFDGGRTWSAATALRLKGDQWMPWGVYDTTGKLRIGTFDRSGDRSNHAYDYTVATESRSGSLAFGTAPVTTVRSNPTTGNRWFARNVNAAFPRATAFIGDYSGIAATPTGGVVAYWTDLRNDVSFGGLTAKGEDAYFGRAN
;
A
#
# COMPACT_ATOMS: atom_id res chain seq x y z
N PRO A 1 9.21 20.58 5.38
CA PRO A 1 10.06 21.00 4.22
C PRO A 1 9.22 21.81 3.23
N SER A 2 9.80 22.82 2.57
CA SER A 2 9.13 23.56 1.49
C SER A 2 8.90 22.69 0.24
N ASP A 3 9.82 21.75 -0.02
CA ASP A 3 9.71 20.71 -1.02
C ASP A 3 9.92 19.32 -0.36
N PRO A 4 8.84 18.54 -0.12
CA PRO A 4 8.96 17.22 0.50
C PRO A 4 9.61 16.16 -0.41
N TYR A 5 9.73 16.39 -1.71
CA TYR A 5 10.25 15.41 -2.68
C TYR A 5 11.78 15.34 -2.74
N THR A 6 12.47 16.23 -2.01
CA THR A 6 13.93 16.17 -1.83
C THR A 6 14.36 15.15 -0.79
N ALA A 7 13.44 14.69 0.06
CA ALA A 7 13.72 13.69 1.07
C ALA A 7 13.93 12.32 0.43
N LYS A 8 14.95 11.59 0.89
CA LYS A 8 15.13 10.18 0.57
C LYS A 8 14.55 9.34 1.70
N THR A 9 13.58 8.49 1.38
CA THR A 9 12.84 7.66 2.33
C THR A 9 12.84 6.19 1.88
N ASN A 10 12.67 5.28 2.84
CA ASN A 10 12.48 3.85 2.63
C ASN A 10 11.83 3.25 3.88
N SER A 11 10.54 3.52 4.06
CA SER A 11 9.77 3.08 5.21
C SER A 11 9.41 1.60 5.08
N ASP A 12 9.86 0.77 6.01
CA ASP A 12 9.54 -0.66 6.03
C ASP A 12 8.29 -0.96 6.88
N VAL A 13 7.59 -2.06 6.58
CA VAL A 13 6.60 -2.64 7.49
C VAL A 13 7.31 -3.49 8.54
N VAL A 14 7.08 -3.22 9.82
CA VAL A 14 7.65 -4.01 10.93
C VAL A 14 6.57 -4.94 11.51
N VAL A 15 6.90 -6.22 11.63
CA VAL A 15 5.96 -7.28 11.96
C VAL A 15 6.41 -8.04 13.20
N SER A 16 5.48 -8.31 14.10
CA SER A 16 5.61 -9.29 15.18
C SER A 16 4.30 -10.09 15.25
N GLN A 17 4.38 -11.34 15.71
CA GLN A 17 3.24 -12.26 15.77
C GLN A 17 3.03 -12.78 17.18
N SER A 18 1.77 -13.04 17.50
CA SER A 18 1.35 -13.75 18.69
C SER A 18 0.46 -14.92 18.31
N PHE A 19 0.64 -16.04 19.01
CA PHE A 19 -0.16 -17.27 18.86
C PHE A 19 -0.91 -17.66 20.13
N ASP A 20 -0.87 -16.81 21.16
CA ASP A 20 -1.45 -17.06 22.48
C ASP A 20 -2.43 -15.97 22.91
N GLY A 21 -3.07 -15.32 21.93
CA GLY A 21 -4.03 -14.25 22.16
C GLY A 21 -3.39 -12.92 22.59
N GLY A 22 -2.16 -12.66 22.16
CA GLY A 22 -1.44 -11.41 22.42
C GLY A 22 -0.66 -11.38 23.74
N ARG A 23 -0.51 -12.52 24.44
CA ARG A 23 0.22 -12.57 25.72
C ARG A 23 1.72 -12.53 25.50
N THR A 24 2.21 -13.24 24.49
CA THR A 24 3.60 -13.19 24.06
C THR A 24 3.70 -12.85 22.57
N TRP A 25 4.82 -12.24 22.20
CA TRP A 25 5.10 -11.73 20.87
C TRP A 25 6.48 -12.18 20.43
N SER A 26 6.61 -12.50 19.14
CA SER A 26 7.92 -12.77 18.54
C SER A 26 8.79 -11.52 18.48
N ALA A 27 10.09 -11.70 18.32
CA ALA A 27 10.97 -10.59 17.98
C ALA A 27 10.51 -9.93 16.66
N ALA A 28 10.49 -8.60 16.64
CA ALA A 28 10.04 -7.85 15.49
C ALA A 28 10.98 -8.03 14.28
N THR A 29 10.40 -8.22 13.11
CA THR A 29 11.11 -8.36 11.83
C THR A 29 10.57 -7.36 10.82
N ALA A 30 11.46 -6.65 10.12
CA ALA A 30 11.07 -5.77 9.03
C ALA A 30 10.85 -6.57 7.73
N LEU A 31 9.69 -6.38 7.10
CA LEU A 31 9.48 -6.68 5.69
C LEU A 31 10.23 -5.62 4.87
N ARG A 32 11.46 -5.95 4.49
CA ARG A 32 12.35 -5.03 3.77
C ARG A 32 12.07 -5.08 2.28
N LEU A 33 11.47 -4.02 1.76
CA LEU A 33 11.31 -3.79 0.33
C LEU A 33 12.04 -2.52 -0.08
N LYS A 34 12.09 -2.26 -1.39
CA LYS A 34 12.57 -0.97 -1.90
C LYS A 34 11.47 0.06 -1.76
N GLY A 35 11.84 1.33 -1.63
CA GLY A 35 10.88 2.42 -1.52
C GLY A 35 10.08 2.38 -0.22
N ASP A 36 9.06 3.21 -0.12
CA ASP A 36 8.19 3.26 1.06
C ASP A 36 7.04 2.26 0.98
N GLN A 37 6.75 1.65 2.13
CA GLN A 37 5.53 0.91 2.43
C GLN A 37 4.78 1.60 3.56
N TRP A 38 3.46 1.69 3.43
CA TRP A 38 2.62 2.35 4.45
C TRP A 38 1.22 1.76 4.56
N MET A 39 0.56 2.09 5.68
CA MET A 39 -0.78 1.62 6.08
C MET A 39 -0.96 0.12 5.88
N PRO A 40 -0.17 -0.72 6.57
CA PRO A 40 -0.27 -2.15 6.44
C PRO A 40 -1.51 -2.72 7.14
N TRP A 41 -2.07 -3.78 6.56
CA TRP A 41 -3.14 -4.60 7.13
C TRP A 41 -2.70 -6.05 7.18
N GLY A 42 -2.95 -6.73 8.30
CA GLY A 42 -2.58 -8.14 8.50
C GLY A 42 -3.80 -9.05 8.65
N VAL A 43 -3.77 -10.23 8.03
CA VAL A 43 -4.74 -11.31 8.28
C VAL A 43 -4.04 -12.66 8.20
N TYR A 44 -4.42 -13.61 9.06
CA TYR A 44 -4.03 -15.00 8.89
C TYR A 44 -4.97 -15.67 7.89
N ASP A 45 -4.42 -16.38 6.90
CA ASP A 45 -5.22 -17.18 5.97
C ASP A 45 -5.62 -18.53 6.58
N THR A 46 -6.40 -19.31 5.82
CA THR A 46 -6.88 -20.63 6.24
C THR A 46 -5.77 -21.67 6.43
N THR A 47 -4.54 -21.38 6.00
CA THR A 47 -3.36 -22.23 6.20
C THR A 47 -2.50 -21.77 7.40
N GLY A 48 -2.92 -20.73 8.11
CA GLY A 48 -2.21 -20.15 9.24
C GLY A 48 -1.03 -19.26 8.84
N LYS A 49 -0.89 -18.90 7.56
CA LYS A 49 0.15 -17.98 7.10
C LYS A 49 -0.33 -16.54 7.29
N LEU A 50 0.58 -15.68 7.74
CA LEU A 50 0.32 -14.25 7.77
C LEU A 50 0.34 -13.66 6.35
N ARG A 51 -0.69 -12.89 6.02
CA ARG A 51 -0.82 -12.11 4.79
C ARG A 51 -0.82 -10.64 5.19
N ILE A 52 -0.07 -9.80 4.47
CA ILE A 52 0.05 -8.37 4.75
C ILE A 52 -0.24 -7.58 3.49
N GLY A 53 -1.28 -6.75 3.49
CA GLY A 53 -1.58 -5.79 2.42
C GLY A 53 -1.01 -4.44 2.78
N THR A 54 -0.35 -3.76 1.83
CA THR A 54 0.23 -2.43 2.08
C THR A 54 0.30 -1.64 0.78
N PHE A 55 0.17 -0.32 0.86
CA PHE A 55 0.62 0.53 -0.23
C PHE A 55 2.13 0.41 -0.35
N ASP A 56 2.61 0.29 -1.58
CA ASP A 56 3.97 -0.16 -1.85
C ASP A 56 4.57 0.60 -3.04
N ARG A 57 5.72 1.24 -2.81
CA ARG A 57 6.52 1.91 -3.85
C ARG A 57 7.68 1.07 -4.37
N SER A 58 7.80 -0.19 -3.99
CA SER A 58 8.92 -1.06 -4.40
C SER A 58 9.03 -1.28 -5.90
N GLY A 59 7.90 -1.18 -6.62
CA GLY A 59 7.82 -1.25 -8.07
C GLY A 59 8.17 0.07 -8.78
N ASP A 60 8.31 1.19 -8.08
CA ASP A 60 8.66 2.50 -8.63
C ASP A 60 10.08 2.93 -8.22
N ARG A 61 10.97 3.03 -9.21
CA ARG A 61 12.36 3.46 -9.01
C ARG A 61 12.48 4.88 -8.45
N SER A 62 11.47 5.73 -8.67
CA SER A 62 11.46 7.11 -8.18
C SER A 62 10.85 7.27 -6.79
N ASN A 63 10.28 6.20 -6.22
CA ASN A 63 9.63 6.20 -4.91
C ASN A 63 8.51 7.26 -4.78
N HIS A 64 7.69 7.40 -5.82
CA HIS A 64 6.61 8.38 -5.91
C HIS A 64 5.25 7.71 -6.15
N ALA A 65 5.17 6.87 -7.17
CA ALA A 65 3.97 6.17 -7.59
C ALA A 65 3.87 4.82 -6.90
N TYR A 66 2.66 4.35 -6.62
CA TYR A 66 2.45 3.23 -5.71
C TYR A 66 1.49 2.19 -6.24
N ASP A 67 1.79 0.94 -5.88
CA ASP A 67 0.91 -0.21 -6.02
C ASP A 67 0.28 -0.54 -4.66
N TYR A 68 -0.69 -1.44 -4.66
CA TYR A 68 -1.11 -2.16 -3.47
C TYR A 68 -0.58 -3.59 -3.57
N THR A 69 0.26 -3.97 -2.61
CA THR A 69 1.00 -5.24 -2.60
C THR A 69 0.53 -6.12 -1.46
N VAL A 70 0.45 -7.43 -1.72
CA VAL A 70 0.26 -8.45 -0.68
C VAL A 70 1.57 -9.21 -0.46
N ALA A 71 2.07 -9.15 0.76
CA ALA A 71 3.12 -10.03 1.26
C ALA A 71 2.51 -11.30 1.86
N THR A 72 3.10 -12.44 1.55
CA THR A 72 2.66 -13.77 1.98
C THR A 72 3.78 -14.46 2.71
N GLU A 73 3.50 -14.88 3.93
CA GLU A 73 4.44 -15.65 4.70
C GLU A 73 4.74 -17.01 4.03
N SER A 74 6.01 -17.35 3.93
CA SER A 74 6.47 -18.59 3.29
C SER A 74 6.00 -19.83 4.05
N ARG A 75 6.04 -19.77 5.39
CA ARG A 75 5.57 -20.78 6.35
C ARG A 75 4.98 -20.08 7.58
N SER A 76 3.93 -20.64 8.17
CA SER A 76 3.30 -20.07 9.38
C SER A 76 4.34 -19.76 10.48
N GLY A 77 4.34 -18.52 10.96
CA GLY A 77 5.21 -18.05 12.05
C GLY A 77 6.67 -17.82 11.67
N SER A 78 7.03 -17.87 10.39
CA SER A 78 8.40 -17.68 9.92
C SER A 78 8.83 -16.22 9.78
N LEU A 79 7.90 -15.28 9.66
CA LEU A 79 8.16 -13.87 9.32
C LEU A 79 9.01 -13.67 8.05
N ALA A 80 9.04 -14.66 7.16
CA ALA A 80 9.71 -14.59 5.87
C ALA A 80 8.67 -14.55 4.76
N PHE A 81 8.73 -13.54 3.88
CA PHE A 81 7.64 -13.23 2.94
C PHE A 81 8.06 -13.27 1.47
N GLY A 82 7.14 -13.75 0.62
CA GLY A 82 7.11 -13.41 -0.81
C GLY A 82 6.07 -12.32 -1.06
N THR A 83 6.25 -11.48 -2.08
CA THR A 83 5.36 -10.33 -2.34
C THR A 83 4.83 -10.35 -3.77
N ALA A 84 3.58 -9.92 -3.95
CA ALA A 84 2.99 -9.70 -5.26
C ALA A 84 2.07 -8.47 -5.26
N PRO A 85 2.17 -7.57 -6.27
CA PRO A 85 1.20 -6.49 -6.43
C PRO A 85 -0.18 -7.08 -6.78
N VAL A 86 -1.22 -6.54 -6.15
CA VAL A 86 -2.64 -6.80 -6.49
C VAL A 86 -3.12 -5.80 -7.53
N THR A 87 -2.54 -4.61 -7.52
CA THR A 87 -2.80 -3.54 -8.47
C THR A 87 -2.42 -3.93 -9.90
N THR A 88 -3.28 -3.58 -10.86
CA THR A 88 -3.03 -3.73 -12.30
C THR A 88 -2.55 -2.44 -12.98
N VAL A 89 -2.77 -1.29 -12.36
CA VAL A 89 -2.34 0.02 -12.84
C VAL A 89 -1.87 0.84 -11.66
N ARG A 90 -0.63 1.33 -11.74
CA ARG A 90 0.00 2.09 -10.65
C ARG A 90 -0.70 3.44 -10.42
N SER A 91 -0.90 3.80 -9.16
CA SER A 91 -1.42 5.10 -8.76
C SER A 91 -0.32 6.16 -8.73
N ASN A 92 -0.59 7.35 -9.28
CA ASN A 92 0.37 8.45 -9.31
C ASN A 92 -0.10 9.66 -8.48
N PRO A 93 0.41 9.83 -7.25
CA PRO A 93 0.03 10.94 -6.39
C PRO A 93 0.75 12.26 -6.72
N THR A 94 1.65 12.28 -7.71
CA THR A 94 2.51 13.44 -7.96
C THR A 94 1.97 14.43 -8.98
N THR A 95 1.00 14.03 -9.81
CA THR A 95 0.53 14.92 -10.88
C THR A 95 -0.93 14.72 -11.23
N GLY A 96 -1.57 15.81 -11.65
CA GLY A 96 -2.92 15.77 -12.21
C GLY A 96 -4.00 15.34 -11.23
N ASN A 97 -3.74 15.40 -9.92
CA ASN A 97 -4.71 14.99 -8.91
C ASN A 97 -5.77 16.07 -8.73
N ARG A 98 -7.00 15.61 -8.50
CA ARG A 98 -8.14 16.46 -8.26
C ARG A 98 -8.16 16.94 -6.82
N TRP A 99 -8.19 15.99 -5.90
CA TRP A 99 -8.42 16.22 -4.48
C TRP A 99 -7.10 16.53 -3.78
N PHE A 100 -7.19 17.37 -2.75
CA PHE A 100 -6.05 17.80 -1.90
C PHE A 100 -4.81 18.28 -2.68
N ALA A 101 -5.02 18.75 -3.93
CA ALA A 101 -3.93 19.12 -4.83
C ALA A 101 -3.11 20.28 -4.27
N ARG A 102 -1.79 20.18 -4.41
CA ARG A 102 -0.80 21.20 -4.05
C ARG A 102 0.23 21.33 -5.18
N ASN A 103 0.88 22.49 -5.23
CA ASN A 103 1.93 22.81 -6.20
C ASN A 103 3.20 23.23 -5.44
N VAL A 104 3.76 22.33 -4.63
CA VAL A 104 4.97 22.59 -3.81
C VAL A 104 6.28 22.31 -4.56
N ASN A 105 6.19 21.64 -5.71
CA ASN A 105 7.31 21.37 -6.61
C ASN A 105 6.81 21.51 -8.07
N ALA A 106 7.56 22.23 -8.91
CA ALA A 106 7.17 22.53 -10.28
C ALA A 106 7.09 21.29 -11.20
N ALA A 107 7.83 20.21 -10.89
CA ALA A 107 7.76 18.94 -11.60
C ALA A 107 6.53 18.10 -11.22
N PHE A 108 5.83 18.46 -10.14
CA PHE A 108 4.68 17.72 -9.58
C PHE A 108 3.44 18.61 -9.50
N PRO A 109 2.93 19.08 -10.66
CA PRO A 109 1.77 19.95 -10.70
C PRO A 109 0.53 19.19 -10.25
N ARG A 110 -0.20 19.75 -9.28
CA ARG A 110 -1.36 19.12 -8.65
C ARG A 110 -1.02 17.76 -8.04
N ALA A 111 0.09 17.67 -7.33
CA ALA A 111 0.34 16.54 -6.47
C ALA A 111 -0.69 16.49 -5.34
N THR A 112 -1.21 15.32 -4.99
CA THR A 112 -2.12 15.21 -3.85
C THR A 112 -1.33 15.25 -2.54
N ALA A 113 -1.78 16.07 -1.58
CA ALA A 113 -1.23 16.09 -0.23
C ALA A 113 -1.83 15.01 0.69
N PHE A 114 -2.85 14.30 0.20
CA PHE A 114 -3.53 13.25 0.94
C PHE A 114 -3.97 12.16 -0.03
N ILE A 115 -3.81 10.91 0.39
CA ILE A 115 -4.36 9.74 -0.29
C ILE A 115 -5.22 9.09 0.76
N GLY A 116 -6.47 8.76 0.45
CA GLY A 116 -7.36 8.09 1.37
C GLY A 116 -6.70 6.95 2.13
N ASP A 117 -6.74 7.03 3.47
CA ASP A 117 -6.17 6.03 4.38
C ASP A 117 -6.89 4.67 4.34
N TYR A 118 -7.94 4.57 3.52
CA TYR A 118 -8.79 3.41 3.42
C TYR A 118 -8.15 2.35 2.53
N SER A 119 -7.69 1.28 3.18
CA SER A 119 -7.28 0.03 2.57
C SER A 119 -7.65 -1.13 3.49
N GLY A 120 -7.49 -2.36 3.02
CA GLY A 120 -7.75 -3.54 3.84
C GLY A 120 -7.52 -4.83 3.08
N ILE A 121 -7.38 -5.94 3.80
CA ILE A 121 -7.40 -7.28 3.23
C ILE A 121 -8.25 -8.21 4.09
N ALA A 122 -8.88 -9.20 3.46
CA ALA A 122 -9.62 -10.25 4.13
C ALA A 122 -9.24 -11.61 3.54
N ALA A 123 -8.96 -12.59 4.41
CA ALA A 123 -8.73 -13.96 4.00
C ALA A 123 -10.00 -14.56 3.37
N THR A 124 -9.84 -15.34 2.31
CA THR A 124 -10.97 -16.04 1.70
C THR A 124 -11.07 -17.48 2.23
N PRO A 125 -12.28 -18.07 2.29
CA PRO A 125 -12.45 -19.47 2.70
C PRO A 125 -11.69 -20.48 1.83
N THR A 126 -11.38 -20.12 0.59
CA THR A 126 -10.71 -20.98 -0.40
C THR A 126 -9.19 -20.79 -0.45
N GLY A 127 -8.63 -20.03 0.49
CA GLY A 127 -7.25 -19.59 0.45
C GLY A 127 -7.06 -18.26 -0.28
N GLY A 128 -5.95 -17.61 0.03
CA GLY A 128 -5.66 -16.26 -0.45
C GLY A 128 -6.43 -15.16 0.27
N VAL A 129 -6.36 -13.94 -0.28
CA VAL A 129 -7.00 -12.74 0.25
C VAL A 129 -7.72 -11.94 -0.84
N VAL A 130 -8.79 -11.24 -0.46
CA VAL A 130 -9.30 -10.10 -1.21
C VAL A 130 -8.74 -8.83 -0.59
N ALA A 131 -8.28 -7.91 -1.42
CA ALA A 131 -7.75 -6.62 -1.03
C ALA A 131 -8.68 -5.50 -1.48
N TYR A 132 -8.65 -4.40 -0.73
CA TYR A 132 -9.28 -3.12 -1.02
C TYR A 132 -8.25 -2.01 -0.79
N TRP A 133 -8.21 -1.01 -1.68
CA TRP A 133 -7.33 0.16 -1.53
C TRP A 133 -7.87 1.39 -2.25
N THR A 134 -7.37 2.56 -1.84
CA THR A 134 -7.60 3.84 -2.53
C THR A 134 -6.64 3.99 -3.71
N ASP A 135 -7.18 4.19 -4.91
CA ASP A 135 -6.46 4.25 -6.17
C ASP A 135 -6.71 5.57 -6.93
N LEU A 136 -5.71 6.04 -7.65
CA LEU A 136 -5.71 7.33 -8.34
C LEU A 136 -5.81 7.22 -9.87
N ARG A 137 -6.10 6.04 -10.42
CA ARG A 137 -6.04 5.84 -11.88
C ARG A 137 -7.14 6.56 -12.66
N ASN A 138 -8.32 6.71 -12.06
CA ASN A 138 -9.51 7.20 -12.73
C ASN A 138 -9.55 8.72 -12.81
N ASP A 139 -10.01 9.23 -13.96
CA ASP A 139 -10.41 10.63 -14.06
C ASP A 139 -11.80 10.81 -13.47
N VAL A 140 -12.00 11.91 -12.74
CA VAL A 140 -13.29 12.32 -12.23
C VAL A 140 -13.58 13.76 -12.65
N SER A 141 -14.76 13.96 -13.24
CA SER A 141 -15.26 15.27 -13.66
C SER A 141 -16.20 15.84 -12.59
N PHE A 142 -15.78 16.89 -11.91
CA PHE A 142 -16.61 17.61 -10.94
C PHE A 142 -16.28 19.09 -10.95
N GLY A 143 -17.28 19.96 -10.77
CA GLY A 143 -17.08 21.42 -10.73
C GLY A 143 -16.27 22.00 -11.91
N GLY A 144 -16.48 21.49 -13.13
CA GLY A 144 -15.82 22.00 -14.35
C GLY A 144 -14.36 21.57 -14.56
N LEU A 145 -13.83 20.66 -13.75
CA LEU A 145 -12.48 20.09 -13.90
C LEU A 145 -12.54 18.57 -14.02
N THR A 146 -11.77 18.01 -14.97
CA THR A 146 -11.49 16.58 -15.09
C THR A 146 -10.04 16.33 -14.68
N ALA A 147 -9.83 15.49 -13.67
CA ALA A 147 -8.51 15.20 -13.08
C ALA A 147 -8.55 13.85 -12.33
N LYS A 148 -7.40 13.35 -11.86
CA LYS A 148 -7.31 12.07 -11.14
C LYS A 148 -8.07 12.12 -9.81
N GLY A 149 -9.08 11.26 -9.67
CA GLY A 149 -9.85 11.08 -8.44
C GLY A 149 -9.19 10.08 -7.50
N GLU A 150 -9.76 9.95 -6.30
CA GLU A 150 -9.47 8.86 -5.38
C GLU A 150 -10.67 7.91 -5.40
N ASP A 151 -10.44 6.64 -5.73
CA ASP A 151 -11.50 5.65 -5.93
C ASP A 151 -11.19 4.33 -5.23
N ALA A 152 -12.24 3.58 -4.91
CA ALA A 152 -12.18 2.29 -4.26
C ALA A 152 -11.87 1.17 -5.28
N TYR A 153 -10.71 0.54 -5.15
CA TYR A 153 -10.34 -0.61 -5.96
C TYR A 153 -10.22 -1.88 -5.13
N PHE A 154 -10.52 -3.00 -5.78
CA PHE A 154 -10.51 -4.33 -5.18
C PHE A 154 -9.76 -5.30 -6.07
N GLY A 155 -9.18 -6.33 -5.46
CA GLY A 155 -8.48 -7.38 -6.20
C GLY A 155 -8.22 -8.59 -5.32
N ARG A 156 -7.75 -9.68 -5.93
CA ARG A 156 -7.48 -10.95 -5.24
C ARG A 156 -6.00 -11.29 -5.35
N ALA A 157 -5.43 -11.80 -4.26
CA ALA A 157 -4.12 -12.44 -4.25
C ALA A 157 -4.25 -13.87 -3.71
N ASN A 158 -3.58 -14.82 -4.35
CA ASN A 158 -3.61 -16.24 -3.97
C ASN A 158 -2.49 -16.60 -3.00
#